data_AF-A0A8B6HQ29-F1
#
_entry.id   AF-A0A8B6HQ29-F1
#
_cell.length_a   1.000
_cell.length_b   1.000
_cell.length_c   1.000
_cell.angle_alpha   90.00
_cell.angle_beta   90.00
_cell.angle_gamma   90.00
#
_symmetry.space_group_name_H-M   'P 1'
#
loop_
_entity.id
_entity.type
_entity.pdbx_description
1 polymer ?
#
loop_
_entity_poly.entity_id
_entity_poly.type
_entity_poly.pdbx_seq_one_letter_code
_entity_poly.pdbx_strand_id
1 'polypeptide(L)'
;MYGSGINTLNVYLYNSTALGIPIWTHFGNQGNTWYHTKIDIQGYSTYHIMFEGVRGNGIMGDIAVDDISVLEGSCPACHDKVDLVYLVDSSGSVGSINFNKEKEFINNSLSQFVIGHNDALVGVVTFSTVPREQFKLNAFLDKAALKYAITKIPYLTGNTHTAEAINFVNNHMFIPSAGDRPDAQNVLVVLTDGQSGDHAKTLQEANRLKQRTTVIIAVGIGSGASKSELNGLVSDPSYVFFVNDFDALKQIHDTVHSVACNLGTCADAIPDCNRFGPNACTAFKGWATINCAHYCGFCHANTATTHRPPPVTTILKTLPPPTTTTATTTSSCVDVIPNCKQYGPTVCLGTYKPWASRNCAYYCKLCYALTAVVPIVGK
;
A
#
# COMPACT_ATOMS: atom_id res chain seq x y z
N MET A 1 -0.89 13.46 -4.62
CA MET A 1 -0.20 14.51 -5.40
C MET A 1 -0.60 14.32 -6.86
N TYR A 2 -1.48 15.14 -7.44
CA TYR A 2 -1.98 14.93 -8.80
C TYR A 2 -1.81 16.13 -9.74
N GLY A 3 -1.15 15.93 -10.87
CA GLY A 3 -1.06 16.92 -11.96
C GLY A 3 0.36 17.28 -12.42
N SER A 4 0.47 17.89 -13.61
CA SER A 4 1.74 18.22 -14.27
C SER A 4 2.50 19.40 -13.66
N GLY A 5 1.84 20.17 -12.79
CA GLY A 5 2.44 21.30 -12.07
C GLY A 5 3.11 20.94 -10.73
N ILE A 6 3.19 19.66 -10.36
CA ILE A 6 3.72 19.22 -9.07
C ILE A 6 5.21 18.93 -9.15
N ASN A 7 5.98 19.41 -8.17
CA ASN A 7 7.38 19.06 -8.00
C ASN A 7 7.59 18.09 -6.83
N THR A 8 7.54 18.51 -5.57
CA THR A 8 7.77 17.60 -4.43
C THR A 8 6.79 17.82 -3.29
N LEU A 9 6.63 16.80 -2.45
CA LEU A 9 6.14 16.91 -1.08
C LEU A 9 7.29 16.50 -0.16
N ASN A 10 7.75 17.42 0.68
CA ASN A 10 8.81 17.19 1.65
C ASN A 10 8.24 17.15 3.07
N VAL A 11 8.84 16.35 3.93
CA VAL A 11 8.59 16.33 5.37
C VAL A 11 9.90 16.65 6.09
N TYR A 12 9.85 17.58 7.02
CA TYR A 12 10.99 18.02 7.81
C TYR A 12 10.73 17.85 9.30
N LEU A 13 11.82 17.69 10.05
CA LEU A 13 11.84 17.93 11.49
C LEU A 13 12.41 19.30 11.77
N TYR A 14 11.67 20.07 12.56
CA TYR A 14 12.05 21.40 13.01
C TYR A 14 12.17 21.41 14.53
N ASN A 15 13.35 21.76 15.05
CA ASN A 15 13.65 21.77 16.48
C ASN A 15 13.74 23.20 17.05
N SER A 16 12.90 24.12 16.56
CA SER A 16 12.80 25.52 17.00
C SER A 16 13.97 26.46 16.68
N THR A 17 15.11 25.97 16.17
CA THR A 17 16.30 26.80 15.85
C THR A 17 16.76 26.73 14.39
N ALA A 18 16.55 25.60 13.70
CA ALA A 18 16.83 25.50 12.27
C ALA A 18 15.91 24.47 11.60
N LEU A 19 15.60 24.69 10.32
CA LEU A 19 14.99 23.67 9.47
C LEU A 19 16.09 22.71 9.01
N GLY A 20 15.96 21.43 9.34
CA GLY A 20 16.89 20.39 8.91
C GLY A 20 16.79 20.07 7.40
N ILE A 21 17.51 19.04 6.97
CA ILE A 21 17.25 18.39 5.68
C ILE A 21 15.89 17.66 5.73
N PRO A 22 15.19 17.48 4.59
CA PRO A 22 13.94 16.73 4.59
C PRO A 22 14.22 15.29 5.04
N ILE A 23 13.41 14.81 5.99
CA ILE A 23 13.43 13.42 6.48
C ILE A 23 12.69 12.47 5.54
N TRP A 24 11.86 13.03 4.65
CA TRP A 24 11.17 12.30 3.61
C TRP A 24 10.80 13.24 2.46
N THR A 25 10.86 12.74 1.24
CA THR A 25 10.50 13.50 0.03
C THR A 25 9.83 12.57 -0.98
N HIS A 26 8.66 12.99 -1.46
CA HIS A 26 8.00 12.40 -2.62
C HIS A 26 8.04 13.38 -3.79
N PHE A 27 8.28 12.92 -5.01
CA PHE A 27 8.40 13.79 -6.19
C PHE A 27 7.34 13.48 -7.26
N GLY A 28 6.88 14.51 -7.95
CA GLY A 28 6.11 14.45 -9.17
C GLY A 28 4.64 14.12 -9.00
N ASN A 29 3.98 13.94 -10.15
CA ASN A 29 2.61 13.46 -10.21
C ASN A 29 2.53 12.01 -9.72
N GLN A 30 1.77 11.78 -8.65
CA GLN A 30 1.46 10.48 -8.06
C GLN A 30 0.12 9.93 -8.52
N GLY A 31 -0.57 10.60 -9.44
CA GLY A 31 -1.93 10.19 -9.81
C GLY A 31 -2.98 10.64 -8.78
N ASN A 32 -4.25 10.45 -9.13
CA ASN A 32 -5.39 10.87 -8.31
C ASN A 32 -5.79 9.76 -7.33
N THR A 33 -4.89 9.42 -6.41
CA THR A 33 -5.07 8.37 -5.39
C THR A 33 -4.39 8.78 -4.08
N TRP A 34 -4.90 8.25 -2.96
CA TRP A 34 -4.32 8.40 -1.64
C TRP A 34 -3.20 7.39 -1.42
N TYR A 35 -2.07 7.86 -0.90
CA TYR A 35 -0.92 7.03 -0.58
C TYR A 35 -0.62 7.13 0.90
N HIS A 36 -0.50 5.98 1.55
CA HIS A 36 -0.11 5.90 2.95
C HIS A 36 1.41 5.77 3.04
N THR A 37 2.04 6.54 3.93
CA THR A 37 3.48 6.46 4.21
C THR A 37 3.71 6.51 5.71
N LYS A 38 4.80 5.89 6.16
CA LYS A 38 5.26 5.92 7.55
C LYS A 38 6.69 6.43 7.54
N ILE A 39 7.00 7.38 8.41
CA ILE A 39 8.32 8.02 8.46
C ILE A 39 8.83 7.90 9.89
N ASP A 40 9.97 7.23 10.07
CA ASP A 40 10.62 7.15 11.37
C ASP A 40 11.18 8.52 11.78
N ILE A 41 10.79 8.98 12.96
CA ILE A 41 11.28 10.23 13.55
C ILE A 41 12.30 9.86 14.62
N GLN A 42 13.57 10.21 14.40
CA GLN A 42 14.65 9.94 15.35
C GLN A 42 15.40 11.22 15.73
N GLY A 43 15.94 11.25 16.94
CA GLY A 43 16.98 12.22 17.32
C GLY A 43 16.54 13.51 18.00
N TYR A 44 15.25 13.70 18.31
CA TYR A 44 14.78 14.90 19.00
C TYR A 44 13.81 14.57 20.14
N SER A 45 14.10 15.10 21.35
CA SER A 45 13.19 15.03 22.50
C SER A 45 11.97 15.94 22.34
N THR A 46 12.09 16.99 21.52
CA THR A 46 11.03 17.91 21.13
C THR A 46 11.18 18.25 19.65
N TYR A 47 10.11 18.11 18.87
CA TYR A 47 10.14 18.35 17.44
C TYR A 47 8.80 18.92 16.96
N HIS A 48 8.86 19.64 15.84
CA HIS A 48 7.73 19.99 15.01
C HIS A 48 7.89 19.30 13.65
N ILE A 49 6.78 18.75 13.15
CA ILE A 49 6.73 18.16 11.80
C ILE A 49 6.24 19.25 10.85
N MET A 50 6.97 19.48 9.76
CA MET A 50 6.58 20.43 8.72
C MET A 50 6.43 19.71 7.39
N PHE A 51 5.29 19.94 6.73
CA PHE A 51 5.02 19.49 5.37
C PHE A 51 5.22 20.65 4.40
N GLU A 52 5.96 20.41 3.33
CA GLU A 52 6.21 21.41 2.28
C GLU A 52 5.83 20.84 0.92
N GLY A 53 4.83 21.44 0.28
CA GLY A 53 4.53 21.19 -1.13
C GLY A 53 5.34 22.15 -2.02
N VAL A 54 6.21 21.60 -2.85
CA VAL A 54 6.97 22.36 -3.86
C VAL A 54 6.26 22.25 -5.19
N ARG A 55 5.99 23.41 -5.78
CA ARG A 55 5.40 23.53 -7.11
C ARG A 55 6.46 23.37 -8.20
N GLY A 56 6.10 22.70 -9.29
CA GLY A 56 6.92 22.57 -10.50
C GLY A 56 6.65 23.68 -11.53
N ASN A 57 7.03 23.43 -12.79
CA ASN A 57 6.80 24.37 -13.89
C ASN A 57 5.34 24.30 -14.39
N GLY A 58 4.39 24.78 -13.59
CA GLY A 58 2.98 24.83 -13.97
C GLY A 58 2.05 25.00 -12.78
N ILE A 59 0.79 25.39 -13.01
CA ILE A 59 -0.25 25.50 -11.95
C ILE A 59 -1.21 24.30 -11.95
N MET A 60 -1.04 23.36 -12.88
CA MET A 60 -1.99 22.26 -13.09
C MET A 60 -1.65 21.07 -12.20
N GLY A 61 -1.64 21.25 -10.88
CA GLY A 61 -1.60 20.11 -9.97
C GLY A 61 -1.64 20.47 -8.49
N ASP A 62 -2.15 19.53 -7.71
CA ASP A 62 -2.47 19.70 -6.28
C ASP A 62 -1.85 18.60 -5.42
N ILE A 63 -1.50 18.96 -4.18
CA ILE A 63 -1.03 18.05 -3.16
C ILE A 63 -2.03 18.06 -2.01
N ALA A 64 -2.48 16.87 -1.61
CA ALA A 64 -3.33 16.68 -0.44
C ALA A 64 -2.61 15.73 0.53
N VAL A 65 -2.72 16.04 1.82
CA VAL A 65 -2.22 15.24 2.95
C VAL A 65 -3.37 15.14 3.94
N ASP A 66 -3.61 13.94 4.46
CA ASP A 66 -4.68 13.67 5.43
C ASP A 66 -4.24 12.57 6.40
N ASP A 67 -5.04 12.33 7.46
CA ASP A 67 -4.90 11.24 8.41
C ASP A 67 -3.50 11.13 9.08
N ILE A 68 -2.90 12.29 9.38
CA ILE A 68 -1.58 12.34 10.01
C ILE A 68 -1.69 11.85 11.46
N SER A 69 -0.94 10.80 11.78
CA SER A 69 -0.79 10.29 13.14
C SER A 69 0.69 10.20 13.53
N VAL A 70 0.95 10.40 14.82
CA VAL A 70 2.28 10.26 15.41
C VAL A 70 2.16 9.28 16.56
N LEU A 71 2.89 8.18 16.47
CA LEU A 71 2.88 7.10 17.45
C LEU A 71 4.25 7.02 18.13
N GLU A 72 4.27 6.79 19.43
CA GLU A 72 5.52 6.52 20.15
C GLU A 72 6.03 5.11 19.80
N GLY A 73 7.35 5.02 19.55
CA GLY A 73 8.01 3.79 19.11
C GLY A 73 8.53 3.88 17.68
N SER A 74 9.20 2.82 17.22
CA SER A 74 9.54 2.70 15.79
C SER A 74 8.26 2.53 14.98
N CYS A 75 8.23 3.08 13.74
CA CYS A 75 7.19 2.71 12.79
C CYS A 75 7.13 1.18 12.72
N PRO A 76 5.93 0.56 12.70
CA PRO A 76 5.84 -0.89 12.56
C PRO A 76 6.64 -1.30 11.33
N ALA A 77 7.71 -2.06 11.55
CA ALA A 77 8.46 -2.63 10.45
C ALA A 77 7.49 -3.51 9.65
N CYS A 78 7.74 -3.65 8.35
CA CYS A 78 6.96 -4.56 7.54
C CYS A 78 7.20 -5.99 8.00
N HIS A 79 6.30 -6.43 8.89
CA HIS A 79 6.16 -7.78 9.38
C HIS A 79 5.13 -8.56 8.56
N ASP A 80 4.61 -7.95 7.48
CA ASP A 80 3.77 -8.66 6.55
C ASP A 80 4.61 -9.75 5.88
N LYS A 81 4.04 -10.95 5.90
CA LYS A 81 4.62 -12.09 5.22
C LYS A 81 4.49 -11.85 3.73
N VAL A 82 5.57 -11.38 3.10
CA VAL A 82 5.58 -10.97 1.68
C VAL A 82 6.66 -11.73 0.93
N ASP A 83 6.32 -12.24 -0.25
CA ASP A 83 7.26 -12.81 -1.20
C ASP A 83 7.48 -11.81 -2.34
N LEU A 84 8.62 -11.12 -2.30
CA LEU A 84 8.95 -9.99 -3.15
C LEU A 84 9.93 -10.42 -4.24
N VAL A 85 9.53 -10.30 -5.50
CA VAL A 85 10.40 -10.58 -6.65
C VAL A 85 10.66 -9.29 -7.42
N TYR A 86 11.93 -8.93 -7.61
CA TYR A 86 12.31 -7.88 -8.55
C TYR A 86 12.63 -8.48 -9.92
N LEU A 87 11.98 -7.94 -10.95
CA LEU A 87 12.23 -8.24 -12.35
C LEU A 87 12.91 -7.03 -12.99
N VAL A 88 14.21 -7.15 -13.26
CA VAL A 88 15.10 -6.03 -13.53
C VAL A 88 15.59 -6.08 -14.97
N ASP A 89 15.34 -5.02 -15.73
CA ASP A 89 15.77 -4.92 -17.12
C ASP A 89 17.29 -4.72 -17.20
N SER A 90 17.97 -5.62 -17.89
CA SER A 90 19.41 -5.54 -18.15
C SER A 90 19.72 -5.37 -19.64
N SER A 91 18.73 -4.94 -20.43
CA SER A 91 18.86 -4.74 -21.88
C SER A 91 19.90 -3.67 -22.24
N GLY A 92 20.27 -3.65 -23.52
CA GLY A 92 21.28 -2.75 -24.05
C GLY A 92 20.95 -1.26 -23.90
N SER A 93 19.66 -0.89 -23.85
CA SER A 93 19.20 0.50 -23.66
C SER A 93 19.51 1.02 -22.25
N VAL A 94 19.42 0.15 -21.25
CA VAL A 94 19.73 0.49 -19.86
C VAL A 94 21.21 0.86 -19.74
N GLY A 95 22.10 -0.03 -20.16
CA GLY A 95 23.54 0.16 -20.02
C GLY A 95 24.03 -0.07 -18.58
N SER A 96 25.32 -0.41 -18.45
CA SER A 96 25.92 -0.85 -17.17
C SER A 96 25.87 0.20 -16.05
N ILE A 97 25.94 1.48 -16.39
CA ILE A 97 25.88 2.59 -15.41
C ILE A 97 24.48 2.67 -14.79
N ASN A 98 23.43 2.63 -15.60
CA ASN A 98 22.06 2.72 -15.13
C ASN A 98 21.60 1.44 -14.43
N PHE A 99 22.08 0.29 -14.88
CA PHE A 99 21.84 -0.97 -14.19
C PHE A 99 22.38 -0.96 -12.74
N ASN A 100 23.49 -0.27 -12.47
CA ASN A 100 23.95 -0.07 -11.10
C ASN A 100 22.96 0.78 -10.28
N LYS A 101 22.32 1.78 -10.89
CA LYS A 101 21.29 2.60 -10.21
C LYS A 101 20.04 1.79 -9.90
N GLU A 102 19.64 0.85 -10.74
CA GLU A 102 18.57 -0.11 -10.42
C GLU A 102 18.94 -1.00 -9.23
N LYS A 103 20.17 -1.52 -9.18
CA LYS A 103 20.66 -2.29 -8.02
C LYS A 103 20.68 -1.45 -6.74
N GLU A 104 21.07 -0.17 -6.82
CA GLU A 104 21.00 0.77 -5.71
C GLU A 104 19.56 1.00 -5.25
N PHE A 105 18.63 1.19 -6.20
CA PHE A 105 17.21 1.32 -5.92
C PHE A 105 16.66 0.12 -5.14
N ILE A 106 16.94 -1.10 -5.61
CA ILE A 106 16.51 -2.34 -4.93
C ILE A 106 17.08 -2.34 -3.50
N ASN A 107 18.39 -2.11 -3.35
CA ASN A 107 19.04 -2.07 -2.04
C ASN A 107 18.47 -1.02 -1.08
N ASN A 108 18.06 0.14 -1.60
CA ASN A 108 17.47 1.21 -0.80
C ASN A 108 16.05 0.83 -0.35
N SER A 109 15.22 0.30 -1.26
CA SER A 109 13.86 -0.16 -0.93
C SER A 109 13.84 -1.26 0.13
N LEU A 110 14.85 -2.15 0.14
CA LEU A 110 14.98 -3.23 1.13
C LEU A 110 15.36 -2.75 2.54
N SER A 111 15.74 -1.49 2.73
CA SER A 111 16.15 -0.98 4.05
C SER A 111 14.99 -1.04 5.05
N GLN A 112 13.75 -0.84 4.59
CA GLN A 112 12.53 -0.81 5.41
C GLN A 112 11.90 -2.20 5.66
N PHE A 113 12.32 -3.25 4.96
CA PHE A 113 11.78 -4.60 5.13
C PHE A 113 12.51 -5.36 6.24
N VAL A 114 11.83 -6.18 7.02
CA VAL A 114 12.50 -7.24 7.79
C VAL A 114 12.66 -8.45 6.86
N ILE A 115 13.88 -8.99 6.74
CA ILE A 115 14.15 -10.15 5.88
C ILE A 115 14.21 -11.39 6.75
N GLY A 116 13.42 -12.41 6.44
CA GLY A 116 13.36 -13.62 7.24
C GLY A 116 12.18 -14.52 6.91
N HIS A 117 12.18 -15.72 7.48
CA HIS A 117 11.19 -16.76 7.18
C HIS A 117 9.74 -16.35 7.51
N ASN A 118 9.56 -15.49 8.51
CA ASN A 118 8.26 -14.99 8.96
C ASN A 118 7.95 -13.57 8.46
N ASP A 119 8.90 -12.92 7.77
CA ASP A 119 8.78 -11.56 7.27
C ASP A 119 8.90 -11.58 5.74
N ALA A 120 9.69 -10.69 5.12
CA ALA A 120 9.87 -10.67 3.67
C ALA A 120 10.91 -11.71 3.20
N LEU A 121 10.57 -12.41 2.11
CA LEU A 121 11.52 -13.17 1.29
C LEU A 121 11.71 -12.46 -0.05
N VAL A 122 12.94 -12.46 -0.57
CA VAL A 122 13.30 -11.65 -1.74
C VAL A 122 13.98 -12.49 -2.81
N GLY A 123 13.43 -12.44 -4.02
CA GLY A 123 14.03 -13.00 -5.23
C GLY A 123 14.37 -11.91 -6.24
N VAL A 124 15.37 -12.16 -7.08
CA VAL A 124 15.75 -11.25 -8.17
C VAL A 124 15.94 -12.02 -9.47
N VAL A 125 15.28 -11.53 -10.52
CA VAL A 125 15.44 -11.97 -11.90
C VAL A 125 15.88 -10.77 -12.71
N THR A 126 16.95 -10.93 -13.49
CA THR A 126 17.32 -9.96 -14.53
C THR A 126 16.79 -10.45 -15.87
N PHE A 127 16.40 -9.56 -16.76
CA PHE A 127 16.01 -9.96 -18.11
C PHE A 127 16.57 -9.02 -19.17
N SER A 128 16.91 -9.61 -20.31
CA SER A 128 17.13 -8.89 -21.55
C SER A 128 16.50 -9.71 -22.68
N THR A 129 17.30 -10.34 -23.53
CA THR A 129 16.81 -11.34 -24.50
C THR A 129 16.35 -12.62 -23.80
N VAL A 130 16.91 -12.93 -22.62
CA VAL A 130 16.60 -14.14 -21.86
C VAL A 130 16.49 -13.77 -20.37
N PRO A 131 15.45 -14.24 -19.65
CA PRO A 131 15.39 -14.08 -18.21
C PRO A 131 16.42 -14.95 -17.51
N ARG A 132 17.06 -14.39 -16.47
CA ARG A 132 18.02 -15.09 -15.63
C ARG A 132 17.69 -14.89 -14.17
N GLU A 133 17.46 -16.00 -13.50
CA GLU A 133 17.43 -16.06 -12.05
C GLU A 133 18.80 -15.65 -11.51
N GLN A 134 18.82 -14.62 -10.66
CA GLN A 134 20.01 -14.28 -9.88
C GLN A 134 19.95 -15.02 -8.55
N PHE A 135 18.78 -15.02 -7.91
CA PHE A 135 18.50 -15.84 -6.72
C PHE A 135 16.99 -15.89 -6.43
N LYS A 136 16.56 -17.01 -5.83
CA LYS A 136 15.17 -17.30 -5.44
C LYS A 136 14.81 -16.72 -4.07
N LEU A 137 13.52 -16.74 -3.73
CA LEU A 137 12.97 -16.23 -2.47
C LEU A 137 13.64 -16.86 -1.24
N ASN A 138 13.99 -18.15 -1.31
CA ASN A 138 14.62 -18.88 -0.21
C ASN A 138 16.16 -18.80 -0.17
N ALA A 139 16.80 -17.98 -1.02
CA ALA A 139 18.26 -17.91 -1.10
C ALA A 139 18.89 -17.14 0.08
N PHE A 140 18.23 -16.10 0.58
CA PHE A 140 18.76 -15.23 1.62
C PHE A 140 17.72 -14.99 2.71
N LEU A 141 18.13 -15.25 3.96
CA LEU A 141 17.38 -14.88 5.17
C LEU A 141 18.06 -13.75 5.96
N ASP A 142 19.28 -13.37 5.57
CA ASP A 142 20.02 -12.26 6.18
C ASP A 142 20.02 -11.05 5.25
N LYS A 143 19.57 -9.89 5.77
CA LYS A 143 19.46 -8.66 4.98
C LYS A 143 20.83 -8.19 4.46
N ALA A 144 21.89 -8.30 5.26
CA ALA A 144 23.21 -7.82 4.85
C ALA A 144 23.77 -8.67 3.69
N ALA A 145 23.64 -9.99 3.78
CA ALA A 145 24.01 -10.93 2.73
C ALA A 145 23.19 -10.72 1.45
N LEU A 146 21.87 -10.53 1.58
CA LEU A 146 20.99 -10.20 0.45
C LEU A 146 21.44 -8.91 -0.26
N LYS A 147 21.63 -7.82 0.50
CA LYS A 147 22.07 -6.54 -0.06
C LYS A 147 23.44 -6.65 -0.74
N TYR A 148 24.37 -7.40 -0.14
CA TYR A 148 25.66 -7.67 -0.75
C TYR A 148 25.51 -8.46 -2.06
N ALA A 149 24.71 -9.52 -2.09
CA ALA A 149 24.46 -10.33 -3.28
C ALA A 149 23.87 -9.49 -4.42
N ILE A 150 22.94 -8.57 -4.11
CA ILE A 150 22.40 -7.62 -5.09
C ILE A 150 23.51 -6.82 -5.75
N THR A 151 24.50 -6.30 -5.00
CA THR A 151 25.61 -5.52 -5.59
C THR A 151 26.41 -6.31 -6.63
N LYS A 152 26.46 -7.64 -6.49
CA LYS A 152 27.24 -8.56 -7.33
C LYS A 152 26.51 -9.05 -8.57
N ILE A 153 25.22 -8.73 -8.73
CA ILE A 153 24.47 -9.09 -9.94
C ILE A 153 25.16 -8.48 -11.18
N PRO A 154 25.51 -9.30 -12.19
CA PRO A 154 26.16 -8.84 -13.41
C PRO A 154 25.16 -8.17 -14.35
N TYR A 155 25.62 -7.15 -15.08
CA TYR A 155 24.86 -6.56 -16.19
C TYR A 155 24.96 -7.46 -17.43
N LEU A 156 23.81 -7.86 -17.97
CA LEU A 156 23.71 -8.79 -19.09
C LEU A 156 22.91 -8.16 -20.23
N THR A 157 23.62 -7.44 -21.11
CA THR A 157 23.08 -6.75 -22.29
C THR A 157 22.26 -7.68 -23.20
N GLY A 158 21.36 -7.12 -23.99
CA GLY A 158 20.50 -7.84 -24.92
C GLY A 158 19.30 -7.00 -25.35
N ASN A 159 18.29 -7.65 -25.93
CA ASN A 159 16.99 -7.05 -26.25
C ASN A 159 16.11 -6.97 -24.99
N THR A 160 14.82 -6.62 -25.14
CA THR A 160 13.88 -6.44 -24.03
C THR A 160 12.67 -7.37 -24.17
N HIS A 161 12.76 -8.59 -23.64
CA HIS A 161 11.70 -9.60 -23.75
C HIS A 161 10.87 -9.72 -22.45
N THR A 162 10.09 -8.68 -22.15
CA THR A 162 9.29 -8.59 -20.93
C THR A 162 8.30 -9.74 -20.74
N ALA A 163 7.61 -10.18 -21.81
CA ALA A 163 6.64 -11.29 -21.71
C ALA A 163 7.29 -12.61 -21.21
N GLU A 164 8.46 -12.95 -21.76
CA GLU A 164 9.21 -14.15 -21.37
C GLU A 164 9.74 -14.04 -19.94
N ALA A 165 10.10 -12.83 -19.52
CA ALA A 165 10.54 -12.53 -18.17
C ALA A 165 9.42 -12.71 -17.14
N ILE A 166 8.21 -12.24 -17.43
CA ILE A 166 7.03 -12.44 -16.57
C ILE A 166 6.62 -13.92 -16.55
N ASN A 167 6.65 -14.61 -17.69
CA ASN A 167 6.42 -16.05 -17.73
C ASN A 167 7.47 -16.81 -16.89
N PHE A 168 8.73 -16.37 -16.87
CA PHE A 168 9.75 -16.97 -16.01
C PHE A 168 9.41 -16.80 -14.53
N VAL A 169 8.98 -15.61 -14.11
CA VAL A 169 8.54 -15.34 -12.73
C VAL A 169 7.39 -16.28 -12.32
N ASN A 170 6.37 -16.43 -13.18
CA ASN A 170 5.24 -17.35 -12.95
C ASN A 170 5.68 -18.78 -12.64
N ASN A 171 6.65 -19.30 -13.39
CA ASN A 171 6.99 -20.73 -13.39
C ASN A 171 8.21 -21.09 -12.55
N HIS A 172 9.02 -20.11 -12.13
CA HIS A 172 10.30 -20.36 -11.45
C HIS A 172 10.49 -19.59 -10.14
N MET A 173 9.80 -18.47 -9.95
CA MET A 173 9.98 -17.63 -8.77
C MET A 173 8.83 -17.78 -7.77
N PHE A 174 7.58 -17.62 -8.22
CA PHE A 174 6.38 -17.84 -7.40
C PHE A 174 5.93 -19.30 -7.45
N ILE A 175 6.80 -20.19 -6.94
CA ILE A 175 6.55 -21.61 -6.76
C ILE A 175 7.11 -22.10 -5.42
N PRO A 176 6.51 -23.12 -4.76
CA PRO A 176 6.95 -23.57 -3.45
C PRO A 176 8.43 -23.98 -3.38
N SER A 177 8.96 -24.63 -4.43
CA SER A 177 10.36 -25.03 -4.49
C SER A 177 11.35 -23.86 -4.56
N ALA A 178 10.87 -22.66 -4.87
CA ALA A 178 11.65 -21.42 -4.88
C ALA A 178 11.52 -20.62 -3.57
N GLY A 179 10.70 -21.08 -2.64
CA GLY A 179 10.45 -20.40 -1.37
C GLY A 179 9.13 -19.63 -1.31
N ASP A 180 8.28 -19.69 -2.34
CA ASP A 180 6.94 -19.10 -2.35
C ASP A 180 6.07 -19.71 -1.24
N ARG A 181 5.47 -18.87 -0.41
CA ARG A 181 4.75 -19.24 0.80
C ARG A 181 3.25 -19.03 0.56
N PRO A 182 2.41 -20.04 0.80
CA PRO A 182 0.97 -19.95 0.52
C PRO A 182 0.23 -18.96 1.43
N ASP A 183 0.83 -18.59 2.55
CA ASP A 183 0.31 -17.61 3.50
C ASP A 183 0.99 -16.23 3.39
N ALA A 184 1.84 -16.04 2.38
CA ALA A 184 2.44 -14.75 2.06
C ALA A 184 1.73 -14.07 0.88
N GLN A 185 1.86 -12.75 0.80
CA GLN A 185 1.44 -11.97 -0.36
C GLN A 185 2.57 -11.92 -1.38
N ASN A 186 2.28 -12.31 -2.62
CA ASN A 186 3.24 -12.24 -3.73
C ASN A 186 3.24 -10.85 -4.33
N VAL A 187 4.42 -10.25 -4.46
CA VAL A 187 4.63 -8.93 -5.05
C VAL A 187 5.72 -9.00 -6.11
N LEU A 188 5.39 -8.60 -7.33
CA LEU A 188 6.33 -8.45 -8.43
C LEU A 188 6.61 -6.96 -8.66
N VAL A 189 7.88 -6.57 -8.61
CA VAL A 189 8.33 -5.22 -8.99
C VAL A 189 9.08 -5.30 -10.32
N VAL A 190 8.53 -4.70 -11.36
CA VAL A 190 9.12 -4.66 -12.70
C VAL A 190 9.82 -3.31 -12.90
N LEU A 191 11.12 -3.34 -13.21
CA LEU A 191 11.91 -2.17 -13.60
C LEU A 191 12.25 -2.29 -15.08
N THR A 192 11.91 -1.30 -15.91
CA THR A 192 12.23 -1.31 -17.34
C THR A 192 12.28 0.10 -17.94
N ASP A 193 13.16 0.31 -18.92
CA ASP A 193 13.28 1.55 -19.70
C ASP A 193 12.67 1.43 -21.11
N GLY A 194 12.14 0.25 -21.45
CA GLY A 194 11.81 -0.12 -22.82
C GLY A 194 10.39 -0.62 -23.03
N GLN A 195 10.13 -1.05 -24.28
CA GLN A 195 8.89 -1.69 -24.69
C GLN A 195 9.16 -3.17 -24.95
N SER A 196 8.21 -4.04 -24.62
CA SER A 196 8.31 -5.43 -25.06
C SER A 196 8.07 -5.54 -26.55
N GLY A 197 8.76 -6.48 -27.20
CA GLY A 197 8.47 -6.86 -28.58
C GLY A 197 7.08 -7.50 -28.79
N ASP A 198 6.38 -7.90 -27.72
CA ASP A 198 5.05 -8.54 -27.81
C ASP A 198 4.14 -8.11 -26.64
N HIS A 199 3.52 -6.93 -26.80
CA HIS A 199 2.61 -6.35 -25.80
C HIS A 199 1.45 -7.29 -25.41
N ALA A 200 0.87 -8.02 -26.37
CA ALA A 200 -0.27 -8.89 -26.10
C ALA A 200 0.12 -10.06 -25.18
N LYS A 201 1.29 -10.67 -25.42
CA LYS A 201 1.83 -11.72 -24.54
C LYS A 201 2.24 -11.17 -23.18
N THR A 202 2.84 -9.97 -23.10
CA THR A 202 3.16 -9.35 -21.81
C THR A 202 1.92 -9.23 -20.92
N LEU A 203 0.81 -8.74 -21.49
CA LEU A 203 -0.45 -8.62 -20.76
C LEU A 203 -1.04 -9.98 -20.36
N GLN A 204 -0.93 -10.98 -21.24
CA GLN A 204 -1.39 -12.33 -20.95
C GLN A 204 -0.66 -12.92 -19.73
N GLU A 205 0.67 -12.82 -19.69
CA GLU A 205 1.47 -13.36 -18.60
C GLU A 205 1.30 -12.58 -17.29
N ALA A 206 1.16 -11.26 -17.38
CA ALA A 206 0.81 -10.43 -16.22
C ALA A 206 -0.58 -10.79 -15.65
N ASN A 207 -1.57 -11.06 -16.51
CA ASN A 207 -2.90 -11.48 -16.08
C ASN A 207 -2.88 -12.82 -15.33
N ARG A 208 -1.98 -13.75 -15.70
CA ARG A 208 -1.83 -15.03 -14.98
C ARG A 208 -1.31 -14.83 -13.56
N LEU A 209 -0.37 -13.90 -13.35
CA LEU A 209 0.08 -13.52 -12.01
C LEU A 209 -1.04 -12.86 -11.21
N LYS A 210 -1.77 -11.91 -11.81
CA LYS A 210 -2.89 -11.22 -11.14
C LYS A 210 -4.01 -12.18 -10.72
N GLN A 211 -4.30 -13.20 -11.53
CA GLN A 211 -5.27 -14.26 -11.18
C GLN A 211 -4.82 -15.11 -9.97
N ARG A 212 -3.52 -15.19 -9.71
CA ARG A 212 -2.93 -15.81 -8.51
C ARG A 212 -2.70 -14.78 -7.40
N THR A 213 -3.51 -13.71 -7.39
CA THR A 213 -3.47 -12.61 -6.41
C THR A 213 -2.11 -11.93 -6.27
N THR A 214 -1.21 -12.09 -7.24
CA THR A 214 0.09 -11.42 -7.23
C THR A 214 -0.09 -9.95 -7.56
N VAL A 215 0.44 -9.10 -6.70
CA VAL A 215 0.45 -7.65 -6.89
C VAL A 215 1.61 -7.29 -7.78
N ILE A 216 1.36 -6.48 -8.79
CA ILE A 216 2.39 -6.11 -9.76
C ILE A 216 2.56 -4.59 -9.73
N ILE A 217 3.78 -4.18 -9.41
CA ILE A 217 4.27 -2.80 -9.43
C ILE A 217 5.15 -2.65 -10.65
N ALA A 218 4.95 -1.59 -11.43
CA ALA A 218 5.75 -1.30 -12.61
C ALA A 218 6.43 0.06 -12.47
N VAL A 219 7.73 0.10 -12.73
CA VAL A 219 8.52 1.34 -12.77
C VAL A 219 9.08 1.49 -14.18
N GLY A 220 8.49 2.42 -14.93
CA GLY A 220 8.96 2.83 -16.25
C GLY A 220 9.98 3.95 -16.14
N ILE A 221 11.13 3.78 -16.79
CA ILE A 221 12.25 4.71 -16.70
C ILE A 221 12.46 5.39 -18.05
N GLY A 222 12.55 6.73 -18.04
CA GLY A 222 12.78 7.51 -19.25
C GLY A 222 11.60 7.53 -20.22
N SER A 223 11.86 8.00 -21.44
CA SER A 223 10.84 8.15 -22.49
C SER A 223 10.61 6.88 -23.32
N GLY A 224 11.45 5.85 -23.15
CA GLY A 224 11.34 4.58 -23.88
C GLY A 224 10.25 3.65 -23.32
N ALA A 225 9.91 3.79 -22.04
CA ALA A 225 8.92 2.96 -21.37
C ALA A 225 7.50 3.14 -21.96
N SER A 226 6.89 2.04 -22.40
CA SER A 226 5.53 2.07 -22.95
C SER A 226 4.48 2.26 -21.86
N LYS A 227 3.82 3.43 -21.85
CA LYS A 227 2.76 3.72 -20.89
C LYS A 227 1.60 2.73 -20.99
N SER A 228 1.16 2.37 -22.19
CA SER A 228 0.04 1.42 -22.37
C SER A 228 0.40 0.03 -21.87
N GLU A 229 1.66 -0.40 -22.07
CA GLU A 229 2.16 -1.68 -21.60
C GLU A 229 2.22 -1.76 -20.07
N LEU A 230 2.89 -0.79 -19.44
CA LEU A 230 3.04 -0.82 -17.98
C LEU A 230 1.69 -0.64 -17.27
N ASN A 231 0.77 0.16 -17.80
CA ASN A 231 -0.59 0.28 -17.26
C ASN A 231 -1.37 -1.04 -17.31
N GLY A 232 -1.17 -1.87 -18.34
CA GLY A 232 -1.85 -3.16 -18.42
C GLY A 232 -1.19 -4.26 -17.58
N LEU A 233 0.09 -4.09 -17.26
CA LEU A 233 0.88 -5.01 -16.46
C LEU A 233 0.49 -4.95 -14.97
N VAL A 234 0.29 -3.74 -14.43
CA VAL A 234 0.03 -3.54 -13.00
C VAL A 234 -1.32 -4.10 -12.53
N SER A 235 -1.39 -4.45 -11.24
CA SER A 235 -2.61 -4.94 -10.60
C SER A 235 -3.59 -3.82 -10.23
N ASP A 236 -3.08 -2.62 -9.96
CA ASP A 236 -3.86 -1.39 -9.78
C ASP A 236 -3.23 -0.25 -10.59
N PRO A 237 -4.02 0.64 -11.24
CA PRO A 237 -3.48 1.78 -11.98
C PRO A 237 -2.63 2.73 -11.15
N SER A 238 -2.71 2.70 -9.81
CA SER A 238 -1.86 3.47 -8.90
C SER A 238 -0.48 2.87 -8.66
N TYR A 239 -0.22 1.65 -9.15
CA TYR A 239 1.05 0.92 -8.97
C TYR A 239 1.99 1.00 -10.17
N VAL A 240 1.73 1.93 -11.09
CA VAL A 240 2.62 2.25 -12.20
C VAL A 240 3.28 3.60 -11.94
N PHE A 241 4.60 3.61 -11.99
CA PHE A 241 5.41 4.78 -11.72
C PHE A 241 6.28 5.09 -12.92
N PHE A 242 6.32 6.35 -13.33
CA PHE A 242 7.18 6.81 -14.41
C PHE A 242 8.20 7.80 -13.85
N VAL A 243 9.48 7.51 -14.07
CA VAL A 243 10.58 8.41 -13.71
C VAL A 243 11.26 8.93 -14.97
N ASN A 244 11.79 10.14 -14.89
CA ASN A 244 12.45 10.76 -16.04
C ASN A 244 13.79 10.10 -16.37
N ASP A 245 14.47 9.58 -15.36
CA ASP A 245 15.77 8.90 -15.48
C ASP A 245 15.98 7.93 -14.31
N PHE A 246 17.10 7.21 -14.35
CA PHE A 246 17.48 6.23 -13.34
C PHE A 246 17.88 6.86 -12.00
N ASP A 247 18.24 8.15 -11.95
CA ASP A 247 18.55 8.82 -10.68
C ASP A 247 17.28 9.09 -9.87
N ALA A 248 16.16 9.35 -10.56
CA ALA A 248 14.84 9.53 -9.95
C ALA A 248 14.25 8.24 -9.36
N LEU A 249 14.82 7.05 -9.60
CA LEU A 249 14.43 5.82 -8.91
C LEU A 249 14.50 5.95 -7.39
N LYS A 250 15.44 6.76 -6.88
CA LYS A 250 15.58 7.06 -5.44
C LYS A 250 14.30 7.63 -4.82
N GLN A 251 13.34 8.10 -5.60
CA GLN A 251 12.09 8.68 -5.12
C GLN A 251 10.97 7.65 -4.94
N ILE A 252 11.14 6.41 -5.45
CA ILE A 252 10.08 5.37 -5.47
C ILE A 252 10.33 4.28 -4.42
N HIS A 253 11.50 4.28 -3.77
CA HIS A 253 11.90 3.19 -2.88
C HIS A 253 10.92 2.99 -1.71
N ASP A 254 10.37 4.09 -1.17
CA ASP A 254 9.32 4.05 -0.14
C ASP A 254 7.99 3.52 -0.67
N THR A 255 7.68 3.76 -1.94
CA THR A 255 6.43 3.33 -2.54
C THR A 255 6.38 1.81 -2.70
N VAL A 256 7.50 1.18 -3.06
CA VAL A 256 7.58 -0.29 -3.10
C VAL A 256 7.27 -0.89 -1.73
N HIS A 257 7.84 -0.31 -0.67
CA HIS A 257 7.56 -0.72 0.69
C HIS A 257 6.09 -0.48 1.07
N SER A 258 5.57 0.73 0.84
CA SER A 258 4.18 1.08 1.11
C SER A 258 3.20 0.14 0.42
N VAL A 259 3.41 -0.17 -0.86
CA VAL A 259 2.55 -1.13 -1.56
C VAL A 259 2.72 -2.51 -0.93
N ALA A 260 3.95 -3.05 -0.86
CA ALA A 260 4.18 -4.39 -0.34
C ALA A 260 3.64 -4.64 1.08
N CYS A 261 3.68 -3.62 1.94
CA CYS A 261 3.42 -3.71 3.38
C CYS A 261 2.09 -3.07 3.82
N ASN A 262 1.28 -2.62 2.85
CA ASN A 262 -0.12 -2.27 3.09
C ASN A 262 -1.05 -3.24 2.35
N LEU A 263 -0.54 -4.36 1.83
CA LEU A 263 -1.33 -5.47 1.29
C LEU A 263 -1.89 -6.37 2.40
N GLY A 264 -2.16 -5.80 3.58
CA GLY A 264 -2.60 -6.52 4.77
C GLY A 264 -3.68 -7.55 4.44
N THR A 265 -3.69 -8.65 5.22
CA THR A 265 -4.65 -9.77 5.10
C THR A 265 -5.99 -9.31 4.54
N CYS A 266 -6.44 -9.89 3.42
CA CYS A 266 -7.63 -9.43 2.73
C CYS A 266 -8.83 -9.34 3.67
N ALA A 267 -9.11 -8.13 4.11
CA ALA A 267 -10.12 -7.79 5.09
C ALA A 267 -10.58 -6.35 4.82
N ASP A 268 -11.81 -6.06 5.20
CA ASP A 268 -12.31 -4.70 5.22
C ASP A 268 -11.69 -3.98 6.42
N ALA A 269 -11.03 -2.84 6.20
CA ALA A 269 -10.46 -2.03 7.29
C ALA A 269 -11.55 -1.41 8.18
N ILE A 270 -12.79 -1.34 7.69
CA ILE A 270 -13.96 -0.92 8.48
C ILE A 270 -15.02 -2.03 8.54
N PRO A 271 -15.73 -2.16 9.67
CA PRO A 271 -16.81 -3.13 9.79
C PRO A 271 -18.04 -2.73 8.94
N ASP A 272 -18.74 -3.75 8.45
CA ASP A 272 -20.04 -3.65 7.75
C ASP A 272 -19.99 -2.84 6.43
N CYS A 273 -19.09 -3.21 5.53
CA CYS A 273 -18.99 -2.59 4.21
C CYS A 273 -20.26 -2.71 3.35
N ASN A 274 -21.14 -3.69 3.65
CA ASN A 274 -22.46 -3.83 3.03
C ASN A 274 -23.32 -2.56 3.15
N ARG A 275 -23.13 -1.77 4.23
CA ARG A 275 -23.90 -0.54 4.47
C ARG A 275 -23.66 0.56 3.43
N PHE A 276 -22.54 0.52 2.72
CA PHE A 276 -22.21 1.49 1.68
C PHE A 276 -22.72 1.06 0.29
N GLY A 277 -23.16 -0.20 0.17
CA GLY A 277 -23.68 -0.78 -1.06
C GLY A 277 -22.61 -1.00 -2.13
N PRO A 278 -22.93 -1.79 -3.17
CA PRO A 278 -21.98 -2.18 -4.22
C PRO A 278 -21.49 -0.99 -5.07
N ASN A 279 -22.27 0.10 -5.12
CA ASN A 279 -21.86 1.32 -5.82
C ASN A 279 -20.64 1.99 -5.18
N ALA A 280 -20.36 1.76 -3.89
CA ALA A 280 -19.16 2.30 -3.26
C ALA A 280 -17.88 1.70 -3.87
N CYS A 281 -17.94 0.45 -4.31
CA CYS A 281 -16.84 -0.24 -4.98
C CYS A 281 -16.48 0.41 -6.32
N THR A 282 -17.45 0.97 -7.05
CA THR A 282 -17.21 1.57 -8.37
C THR A 282 -17.05 3.08 -8.32
N ALA A 283 -17.92 3.79 -7.59
CA ALA A 283 -17.92 5.25 -7.51
C ALA A 283 -16.82 5.81 -6.60
N PHE A 284 -16.36 5.03 -5.61
CA PHE A 284 -15.33 5.43 -4.65
C PHE A 284 -14.20 4.41 -4.60
N LYS A 285 -13.78 3.91 -5.76
CA LYS A 285 -12.82 2.81 -5.88
C LYS A 285 -11.59 2.99 -4.98
N GLY A 286 -10.95 4.17 -4.99
CA GLY A 286 -9.77 4.43 -4.15
C GLY A 286 -10.02 4.32 -2.63
N TRP A 287 -11.18 4.81 -2.15
CA TRP A 287 -11.58 4.64 -0.76
C TRP A 287 -11.93 3.19 -0.45
N ALA A 288 -12.62 2.51 -1.37
CA ALA A 288 -13.09 1.14 -1.21
C ALA A 288 -11.95 0.10 -1.27
N THR A 289 -10.86 0.35 -2.00
CA THR A 289 -9.63 -0.47 -1.98
C THR A 289 -8.95 -0.48 -0.62
N ILE A 290 -9.12 0.57 0.19
CA ILE A 290 -8.52 0.68 1.52
C ILE A 290 -9.49 0.19 2.60
N ASN A 291 -10.76 0.59 2.52
CA ASN A 291 -11.71 0.40 3.61
C ASN A 291 -12.56 -0.87 3.46
N CYS A 292 -12.86 -1.27 2.22
CA CYS A 292 -13.81 -2.33 1.90
C CYS A 292 -13.23 -3.32 0.86
N ALA A 293 -11.93 -3.59 0.96
CA ALA A 293 -11.18 -4.34 -0.02
C ALA A 293 -11.71 -5.76 -0.22
N HIS A 294 -12.14 -6.41 0.86
CA HIS A 294 -12.70 -7.77 0.82
C HIS A 294 -14.14 -7.75 0.31
N TYR A 295 -14.99 -6.85 0.81
CA TYR A 295 -16.38 -6.68 0.37
C TYR A 295 -16.48 -6.37 -1.14
N CYS A 296 -15.60 -5.51 -1.63
CA CYS A 296 -15.59 -5.10 -3.03
C CYS A 296 -14.80 -6.05 -3.96
N GLY A 297 -14.21 -7.12 -3.40
CA GLY A 297 -13.42 -8.09 -4.18
C GLY A 297 -12.14 -7.49 -4.77
N PHE A 298 -11.59 -6.44 -4.15
CA PHE A 298 -10.30 -5.85 -4.52
C PHE A 298 -9.11 -6.61 -3.94
N CYS A 299 -9.38 -7.51 -3.00
CA CYS A 299 -8.44 -8.51 -2.54
C CYS A 299 -9.13 -9.88 -2.45
N HIS A 300 -8.36 -10.95 -2.33
CA HIS A 300 -8.86 -12.28 -2.05
C HIS A 300 -8.17 -12.85 -0.81
N ALA A 301 -8.94 -13.41 0.12
CA ALA A 301 -8.37 -14.11 1.26
C ALA A 301 -7.67 -15.38 0.77
N ASN A 302 -6.40 -15.55 1.14
CA ASN A 302 -5.72 -16.83 0.97
C ASN A 302 -6.51 -17.88 1.75
N THR A 303 -7.15 -18.80 1.04
CA THR A 303 -7.87 -19.93 1.65
C THR A 303 -6.86 -20.95 2.15
N ALA A 304 -6.15 -20.61 3.21
CA ALA A 304 -5.52 -21.61 4.06
C ALA A 304 -6.66 -22.41 4.72
N THR A 305 -6.72 -23.69 4.37
CA THR A 305 -7.65 -24.69 4.88
C THR A 305 -7.86 -24.57 6.39
N THR A 306 -9.11 -24.39 6.81
CA THR A 306 -9.53 -24.35 8.22
C THR A 306 -9.37 -25.72 8.87
N HIS A 307 -8.20 -25.95 9.48
CA HIS A 307 -8.09 -26.99 10.50
C HIS A 307 -8.83 -26.50 11.76
N ARG A 308 -10.08 -26.92 11.90
CA ARG A 308 -10.90 -26.77 13.11
C ARG A 308 -10.15 -27.35 14.32
N PRO A 309 -9.83 -26.57 15.36
CA PRO A 309 -9.35 -27.14 16.62
C PRO A 309 -10.50 -27.91 17.30
N PRO A 310 -10.21 -29.00 18.04
CA PRO A 310 -11.23 -29.76 18.75
C PRO A 310 -11.90 -28.90 19.84
N PRO A 311 -13.15 -29.20 20.24
CA PRO A 311 -13.87 -28.41 21.22
C PRO A 311 -13.18 -28.51 22.59
N VAL A 312 -12.66 -27.39 23.07
CA VAL A 312 -12.19 -27.26 24.45
C VAL A 312 -13.42 -27.17 25.35
N THR A 313 -13.59 -28.18 26.19
CA THR A 313 -14.61 -28.19 27.23
C THR A 313 -13.98 -27.55 28.47
N THR A 314 -14.39 -26.33 28.84
CA THR A 314 -13.96 -25.74 30.12
C THR A 314 -15.15 -25.21 30.92
N ILE A 315 -15.19 -25.74 32.12
CA ILE A 315 -16.13 -25.60 33.25
C ILE A 315 -16.40 -24.14 33.62
N LEU A 316 -17.69 -23.82 33.80
CA LEU A 316 -18.19 -22.57 34.39
C LEU A 316 -17.68 -22.37 35.82
N LYS A 317 -16.95 -21.27 36.06
CA LYS A 317 -16.81 -20.65 37.39
C LYS A 317 -17.54 -19.31 37.38
N THR A 318 -18.56 -19.21 38.22
CA THR A 318 -19.37 -18.01 38.47
C THR A 318 -18.58 -16.96 39.24
N LEU A 319 -18.61 -15.71 38.74
CA LEU A 319 -18.17 -14.51 39.48
C LEU A 319 -19.38 -13.78 40.11
N PRO A 320 -19.18 -13.05 41.23
CA PRO A 320 -20.26 -12.40 41.97
C PRO A 320 -20.78 -11.12 41.29
N PRO A 321 -21.96 -10.62 41.69
CA PRO A 321 -22.65 -9.53 40.99
C PRO A 321 -21.97 -8.18 41.24
N PRO A 322 -22.00 -7.23 40.27
CA PRO A 322 -21.55 -5.88 40.50
C PRO A 322 -22.53 -5.14 41.41
N THR A 323 -21.99 -4.55 42.46
CA THR A 323 -22.64 -3.57 43.33
C THR A 323 -23.13 -2.36 42.53
N THR A 324 -24.34 -1.95 42.88
CA THR A 324 -25.06 -0.76 42.44
C THR A 324 -24.30 0.51 42.81
N THR A 325 -24.02 1.38 41.83
CA THR A 325 -23.71 2.79 42.09
C THR A 325 -24.65 3.65 41.28
N THR A 326 -25.50 4.38 41.99
CA THR A 326 -26.41 5.40 41.47
C THR A 326 -25.60 6.61 41.02
N ALA A 327 -25.77 7.07 39.78
CA ALA A 327 -25.32 8.38 39.33
C ALA A 327 -26.33 8.99 38.35
N THR A 328 -27.18 9.85 38.91
CA THR A 328 -27.66 11.15 38.45
C THR A 328 -27.77 11.44 36.94
N THR A 329 -28.99 11.74 36.53
CA THR A 329 -29.41 12.36 35.27
C THR A 329 -28.78 13.74 35.02
N THR A 330 -28.11 13.91 33.88
CA THR A 330 -28.21 15.08 32.97
C THR A 330 -27.71 14.68 31.57
N SER A 331 -28.63 14.34 30.65
CA SER A 331 -28.27 14.09 29.25
C SER A 331 -27.99 15.42 28.53
N SER A 332 -26.73 15.87 28.53
CA SER A 332 -26.30 16.95 27.65
C SER A 332 -26.30 16.43 26.21
N CYS A 333 -27.07 17.06 25.32
CA CYS A 333 -27.01 16.76 23.90
C CYS A 333 -25.66 17.23 23.36
N VAL A 334 -24.80 16.29 22.99
CA VAL A 334 -23.49 16.55 22.40
C VAL A 334 -23.35 15.77 21.10
N ASP A 335 -22.55 16.30 20.17
CA ASP A 335 -22.13 15.54 19.00
C ASP A 335 -21.15 14.45 19.45
N VAL A 336 -21.34 13.22 18.98
CA VAL A 336 -20.46 12.08 19.30
C VAL A 336 -19.16 12.18 18.51
N ILE A 337 -19.19 12.81 17.33
CA ILE A 337 -18.02 13.05 16.50
C ILE A 337 -17.69 14.56 16.44
N PRO A 338 -16.40 14.94 16.46
CA PRO A 338 -16.00 16.34 16.67
C PRO A 338 -16.17 17.25 15.43
N ASN A 339 -16.39 16.69 14.24
CA ASN A 339 -16.32 17.42 12.97
C ASN A 339 -17.65 17.52 12.21
N CYS A 340 -18.80 17.48 12.90
CA CYS A 340 -20.13 17.51 12.27
C CYS A 340 -20.36 18.66 11.27
N LYS A 341 -19.70 19.80 11.45
CA LYS A 341 -19.76 20.96 10.54
C LYS A 341 -19.19 20.69 9.13
N GLN A 342 -18.25 19.75 8.99
CA GLN A 342 -17.59 19.44 7.71
C GLN A 342 -18.49 18.67 6.74
N TYR A 343 -19.50 17.96 7.26
CA TYR A 343 -20.46 17.21 6.44
C TYR A 343 -21.55 18.10 5.82
N GLY A 344 -21.59 19.39 6.19
CA GLY A 344 -22.55 20.36 5.69
C GLY A 344 -23.98 20.15 6.20
N PRO A 345 -24.89 21.11 5.96
CA PRO A 345 -26.25 21.08 6.51
C PRO A 345 -27.13 19.97 5.91
N THR A 346 -26.74 19.42 4.77
CA THR A 346 -27.47 18.35 4.07
C THR A 346 -27.43 17.02 4.83
N VAL A 347 -26.41 16.80 5.67
CA VAL A 347 -26.29 15.59 6.51
C VAL A 347 -27.42 15.48 7.55
N CYS A 348 -28.03 16.62 7.90
CA CYS A 348 -29.12 16.70 8.87
C CYS A 348 -30.49 16.33 8.27
N LEU A 349 -30.56 16.08 6.96
CA LEU A 349 -31.79 15.88 6.20
C LEU A 349 -31.79 14.55 5.42
N GLY A 350 -32.95 14.16 4.91
CA GLY A 350 -33.11 13.03 3.99
C GLY A 350 -32.59 11.70 4.55
N THR A 351 -31.92 10.92 3.70
CA THR A 351 -31.41 9.57 3.99
C THR A 351 -30.36 9.54 5.11
N TYR A 352 -29.68 10.67 5.37
CA TYR A 352 -28.61 10.77 6.37
C TYR A 352 -29.10 11.19 7.76
N LYS A 353 -30.35 11.64 7.88
CA LYS A 353 -30.94 12.09 9.16
C LYS A 353 -30.85 11.05 10.30
N PRO A 354 -31.05 9.73 10.08
CA PRO A 354 -30.89 8.72 11.14
C PRO A 354 -29.45 8.55 11.62
N TRP A 355 -28.47 8.79 10.75
CA TRP A 355 -27.05 8.79 11.14
C TRP A 355 -26.71 10.08 11.91
N ALA A 356 -27.21 11.22 11.44
CA ALA A 356 -27.01 12.51 12.10
C ALA A 356 -27.65 12.57 13.49
N SER A 357 -28.78 11.90 13.73
CA SER A 357 -29.40 11.85 15.07
C SER A 357 -28.59 11.06 16.11
N ARG A 358 -27.65 10.23 15.67
CA ARG A 358 -26.77 9.45 16.56
C ARG A 358 -25.37 10.05 16.70
N ASN A 359 -24.87 10.73 15.67
CA ASN A 359 -23.49 11.19 15.63
C ASN A 359 -23.36 12.71 15.72
N CYS A 360 -24.32 13.45 15.16
CA CYS A 360 -24.30 14.90 15.01
C CYS A 360 -25.58 15.53 15.55
N ALA A 361 -26.12 14.99 16.65
CA ALA A 361 -27.44 15.34 17.16
C ALA A 361 -27.51 16.81 17.60
N TYR A 362 -26.41 17.35 18.13
CA TYR A 362 -26.32 18.74 18.56
C TYR A 362 -26.18 19.67 17.34
N TYR A 363 -25.25 19.38 16.43
CA TYR A 363 -25.07 20.13 15.17
C TYR A 363 -26.35 20.16 14.32
N CYS A 364 -27.04 19.03 14.18
CA CYS A 364 -28.26 18.90 13.39
C CYS A 364 -29.55 19.26 14.13
N LYS A 365 -29.45 19.68 15.41
CA LYS A 365 -30.60 20.03 16.26
C LYS A 365 -31.62 18.89 16.39
N LEU A 366 -31.15 17.64 16.40
CA LEU A 366 -31.96 16.42 16.46
C LEU A 366 -32.09 15.85 17.88
N CYS A 367 -31.66 16.59 18.90
CA CYS A 367 -31.64 16.20 20.31
C CYS A 367 -32.99 15.70 20.88
N TYR A 368 -34.11 15.99 20.21
CA TYR A 368 -35.46 15.63 20.65
C TYR A 368 -36.00 14.35 20.00
N ALA A 369 -35.25 13.71 19.10
CA ALA A 369 -35.73 12.57 18.30
C ALA A 369 -35.38 11.19 18.91
N LEU A 370 -34.73 11.14 20.08
CA LEU A 370 -34.23 9.88 20.68
C LEU A 370 -35.24 9.16 21.60
N THR A 371 -36.45 9.69 21.79
CA THR A 371 -37.49 9.02 22.59
C THR A 371 -38.54 8.35 21.71
N ALA A 372 -38.17 7.25 21.06
CA ALA A 372 -39.15 6.27 20.56
C ALA A 372 -38.47 4.91 20.35
N VAL A 373 -38.31 4.14 21.43
CA VAL A 373 -38.14 2.69 21.33
C VAL A 373 -39.53 2.09 21.15
N VAL A 374 -39.85 1.60 19.95
CA VAL A 374 -41.00 0.70 19.74
C VAL A 374 -40.48 -0.73 19.91
N PRO A 375 -41.01 -1.52 20.85
CA PRO A 375 -40.65 -2.93 20.98
C PRO A 375 -41.33 -3.74 19.87
N ILE A 376 -40.53 -4.49 19.10
CA ILE A 376 -41.04 -5.55 18.23
C ILE A 376 -41.39 -6.74 19.14
N VAL A 377 -42.69 -6.96 19.35
CA VAL A 377 -43.22 -8.20 19.92
C VAL A 377 -43.37 -9.21 18.78
N GLY A 378 -42.81 -10.40 18.97
CA GLY A 378 -42.85 -11.48 17.99
C GLY A 378 -44.22 -12.14 17.84
N LYS A 379 -44.38 -12.80 16.69
CA LYS A 379 -44.94 -14.14 16.57
C LYS A 379 -44.07 -14.96 15.63
#